data_AF-A0ABD4VS57-F1
#
_entry.id   AF-A0ABD4VS57-F1
#
_cell.length_a   1.000
_cell.length_b   1.000
_cell.length_c   1.000
_cell.angle_alpha   90.00
_cell.angle_beta   90.00
_cell.angle_gamma   90.00
#
_symmetry.space_group_name_H-M   'P 1'
#
loop_
_entity.id
_entity.type
_entity.pdbx_description
1 polymer ?
#
loop_
_entity_poly.entity_id
_entity_poly.type
_entity_poly.pdbx_seq_one_letter_code
_entity_poly.pdbx_strand_id
1 'polypeptide(L)'
;MEREAINYIKKIFGRNFIGIDELGLLFSRMGLSGIDIVIPELNYSIEELEKHAKEYILILGISEIDNTKLSLRKFREIFGIDSNVVKPCFYNQDWYLKEEFLDRTLENTWYLIKKEVLENSHSIPPEFLLEQNICFPSAILCAYTFFANYFANNDFLWYNNFIWCDDVDHNGDRIYVGKYHDADGINKDGFSIHRYLTLRNCYCSITVR
;
A
#
# COMPACT_ATOMS: atom_id res chain seq x y z
N MET A 1 -2.23 31.10 -2.73
CA MET A 1 -3.14 30.37 -1.84
C MET A 1 -2.88 28.87 -1.85
N GLU A 2 -3.16 28.13 -2.92
CA GLU A 2 -3.00 26.66 -2.92
C GLU A 2 -1.53 26.20 -2.77
N ARG A 3 -0.60 26.84 -3.49
CA ARG A 3 0.85 26.57 -3.35
C ARG A 3 1.38 26.86 -1.94
N GLU A 4 0.87 27.88 -1.26
CA GLU A 4 1.30 28.22 0.10
C GLU A 4 0.79 27.20 1.11
N ALA A 5 -0.45 26.72 0.94
CA ALA A 5 -1.01 25.65 1.74
C ALA A 5 -0.22 24.34 1.59
N ILE A 6 0.10 23.93 0.35
CA ILE A 6 0.91 22.74 0.10
C ILE A 6 2.32 22.87 0.71
N ASN A 7 2.96 24.03 0.57
CA ASN A 7 4.27 24.28 1.19
C ASN A 7 4.22 24.20 2.72
N TYR A 8 3.15 24.71 3.33
CA TYR A 8 2.91 24.59 4.76
C TYR A 8 2.72 23.13 5.18
N ILE A 9 1.88 22.38 4.46
CA ILE A 9 1.60 20.98 4.73
C ILE A 9 2.87 20.12 4.59
N LYS A 10 3.65 20.35 3.53
CA LYS A 10 4.95 19.71 3.32
C LYS A 10 5.88 19.94 4.52
N LYS A 11 5.85 21.15 5.10
CA LYS A 11 6.66 21.49 6.29
C LYS A 11 6.22 20.73 7.55
N ILE A 12 4.90 20.60 7.80
CA ILE A 12 4.41 19.94 9.02
C ILE A 12 4.52 18.42 8.95
N PHE A 13 4.31 17.80 7.78
CA PHE A 13 4.47 16.36 7.57
C PHE A 13 5.95 15.94 7.43
N GLY A 14 6.80 16.83 6.90
CA GLY A 14 8.21 16.52 6.67
C GLY A 14 8.38 15.28 5.78
N ARG A 15 9.06 14.24 6.28
CA ARG A 15 9.28 12.97 5.56
C ARG A 15 8.01 12.16 5.32
N ASN A 16 6.92 12.46 6.04
CA ASN A 16 5.63 11.82 5.86
C ASN A 16 4.78 12.48 4.75
N PHE A 17 5.31 13.52 4.07
CA PHE A 17 4.68 14.10 2.89
C PHE A 17 5.23 13.43 1.63
N ILE A 18 4.34 12.91 0.79
CA ILE A 18 4.70 12.32 -0.51
C ILE A 18 3.84 12.99 -1.59
N GLY A 19 4.33 14.10 -2.12
CA GLY A 19 3.70 14.82 -3.23
C GLY A 19 4.36 14.51 -4.57
N ILE A 20 4.09 15.34 -5.58
CA ILE A 20 4.59 15.14 -6.94
C ILE A 20 6.13 15.08 -7.02
N ASP A 21 6.81 15.93 -6.23
CA ASP A 21 8.27 15.99 -6.21
C ASP A 21 8.87 14.68 -5.66
N GLU A 22 8.30 14.16 -4.57
CA GLU A 22 8.73 12.92 -3.94
C GLU A 22 8.41 11.69 -4.81
N LEU A 23 7.24 11.71 -5.47
CA LEU A 23 6.81 10.66 -6.39
C LEU A 23 7.65 10.61 -7.67
N GLY A 24 8.32 11.71 -8.04
CA GLY A 24 9.17 11.76 -9.22
C GLY A 24 10.24 10.67 -9.27
N LEU A 25 10.78 10.26 -8.11
CA LEU A 25 11.76 9.16 -8.02
C LEU A 25 11.13 7.80 -8.33
N LEU A 26 9.91 7.55 -7.82
CA LEU A 26 9.16 6.34 -8.13
C LEU A 26 8.84 6.28 -9.63
N PHE A 27 8.29 7.36 -10.19
CA PHE A 27 7.88 7.41 -11.60
C PHE A 27 9.08 7.27 -12.54
N SER A 28 10.21 7.94 -12.23
CA SER A 28 11.45 7.75 -12.97
C SER A 28 11.91 6.30 -12.95
N ARG A 29 11.79 5.61 -11.81
CA ARG A 29 12.14 4.18 -11.70
C ARG A 29 11.21 3.28 -12.50
N MET A 30 9.96 3.69 -12.66
CA MET A 30 8.96 3.03 -13.51
C MET A 30 9.12 3.38 -15.01
N GLY A 31 10.04 4.28 -15.37
CA GLY A 31 10.21 4.76 -16.74
C GLY A 31 9.11 5.71 -17.21
N LEU A 32 8.44 6.40 -16.28
CA LEU A 32 7.33 7.31 -16.53
C LEU A 32 7.80 8.77 -16.39
N SER A 33 7.30 9.65 -17.26
CA SER A 33 7.74 11.04 -17.36
C SER A 33 7.10 11.95 -16.31
N GLY A 34 5.82 11.73 -16.01
CA GLY A 34 5.05 12.52 -15.03
C GLY A 34 4.79 13.97 -15.44
N ILE A 35 4.96 14.33 -16.72
CA ILE A 35 4.96 15.72 -17.20
C ILE A 35 3.57 16.39 -17.14
N ASP A 36 2.48 15.61 -17.25
CA ASP A 36 1.10 16.12 -17.36
C ASP A 36 0.21 15.77 -16.16
N ILE A 37 0.80 15.57 -14.98
CA ILE A 37 0.03 15.23 -13.78
C ILE A 37 -0.69 16.48 -13.24
N VAL A 38 -2.02 16.46 -13.30
CA VAL A 38 -2.87 17.45 -12.66
C VAL A 38 -3.00 17.09 -11.18
N ILE A 39 -2.50 17.97 -10.30
CA ILE A 39 -2.58 17.77 -8.85
C ILE A 39 -4.00 18.14 -8.39
N PRO A 40 -4.72 17.23 -7.71
CA PRO A 40 -6.04 17.51 -7.15
C PRO A 40 -5.94 18.42 -5.92
N GLU A 41 -7.01 19.16 -5.66
CA GLU A 41 -7.19 19.91 -4.41
C GLU A 41 -7.18 18.96 -3.21
N LEU A 42 -6.79 19.48 -2.04
CA LEU A 42 -6.81 18.73 -0.80
C LEU A 42 -8.25 18.47 -0.35
N ASN A 43 -8.56 17.21 -0.08
CA ASN A 43 -9.83 16.74 0.49
C ASN A 43 -9.85 16.72 2.03
N TYR A 44 -8.82 17.28 2.67
CA TYR A 44 -8.68 17.36 4.13
C TYR A 44 -8.57 18.80 4.60
N SER A 45 -9.10 19.09 5.79
CA SER A 45 -8.89 20.38 6.42
C SER A 45 -7.46 20.52 6.93
N ILE A 46 -6.94 21.76 7.01
CA ILE A 46 -5.60 22.00 7.57
C ILE A 46 -5.51 21.53 9.03
N GLU A 47 -6.56 21.74 9.82
CA GLU A 47 -6.64 21.30 11.22
C GLU A 47 -6.52 19.78 11.38
N GLU A 48 -7.19 19.03 10.50
CA GLU A 48 -7.08 17.57 10.45
C GLU A 48 -5.67 17.12 10.07
N LEU A 49 -5.08 17.75 9.05
CA LEU A 49 -3.72 17.47 8.62
C LEU A 49 -2.68 17.73 9.71
N GLU A 50 -2.80 18.83 10.45
CA GLU A 50 -1.93 19.15 11.59
C GLU A 50 -2.00 18.09 12.70
N LYS A 51 -3.21 17.62 13.02
CA LYS A 51 -3.43 16.58 14.03
C LYS A 51 -2.73 15.27 13.67
N HIS A 52 -2.66 14.93 12.38
CA HIS A 52 -2.20 13.63 11.90
C HIS A 52 -0.76 13.62 11.35
N ALA A 53 -0.14 14.78 11.16
CA ALA A 53 1.15 14.94 10.47
C ALA A 53 2.31 14.04 10.96
N LYS A 54 2.34 13.70 12.26
CA LYS A 54 3.43 12.90 12.85
C LYS A 54 3.24 11.39 12.69
N GLU A 55 1.99 10.93 12.60
CA GLU A 55 1.66 9.50 12.64
C GLU A 55 1.17 8.96 11.30
N TYR A 56 0.79 9.85 10.38
CA TYR A 56 0.23 9.51 9.08
C TYR A 56 1.15 10.02 7.97
N ILE A 57 1.12 9.29 6.86
CA ILE A 57 1.68 9.71 5.59
C ILE A 57 0.55 10.37 4.80
N LEU A 58 0.77 11.60 4.36
CA LEU A 58 -0.08 12.26 3.37
C LEU A 58 0.56 12.02 2.00
N ILE A 59 -0.14 11.28 1.15
CA ILE A 59 0.37 10.87 -0.16
C ILE A 59 -0.60 11.25 -1.27
N LEU A 60 -0.07 11.81 -2.36
CA LEU A 60 -0.80 12.06 -3.58
C LEU A 60 -1.02 10.75 -4.34
N GLY A 61 -2.27 10.31 -4.42
CA GLY A 61 -2.65 9.17 -5.26
C GLY A 61 -2.79 9.58 -6.71
N ILE A 62 -2.19 8.79 -7.59
CA ILE A 62 -2.28 8.94 -9.04
C ILE A 62 -2.73 7.60 -9.63
N SER A 63 -3.75 7.63 -10.47
CA SER A 63 -4.36 6.45 -11.07
C SER A 63 -3.60 5.97 -12.32
N GLU A 64 -3.08 6.91 -13.10
CA GLU A 64 -2.50 6.68 -14.42
C GLU A 64 -1.50 7.78 -14.79
N ILE A 65 -0.40 7.41 -15.44
CA ILE A 65 0.61 8.32 -15.99
C ILE A 65 1.02 7.79 -17.36
N ASP A 66 1.16 8.65 -18.37
CA ASP A 66 1.62 8.26 -19.71
C ASP A 66 0.81 7.07 -20.31
N ASN A 67 -0.52 7.07 -20.12
CA ASN A 67 -1.44 5.98 -20.46
C ASN A 67 -1.14 4.63 -19.75
N THR A 68 -0.34 4.66 -18.68
CA THR A 68 0.03 3.51 -17.87
C THR A 68 -0.71 3.55 -16.55
N LYS A 69 -1.68 2.65 -16.39
CA LYS A 69 -2.41 2.47 -15.12
C LYS A 69 -1.47 2.02 -14.01
N LEU A 70 -1.53 2.71 -12.89
CA LEU A 70 -0.74 2.44 -11.69
C LEU A 70 -1.47 1.42 -10.81
N SER A 71 -1.52 0.16 -11.28
CA SER A 71 -2.13 -0.98 -10.58
C SER A 71 -1.09 -1.89 -9.94
N LEU A 72 -1.51 -2.80 -9.05
CA LEU A 72 -0.61 -3.78 -8.44
C LEU A 72 0.07 -4.65 -9.50
N ARG A 73 -0.67 -5.00 -10.56
CA ARG A 73 -0.11 -5.72 -11.72
C ARG A 73 1.06 -4.96 -12.32
N LYS A 74 0.87 -3.67 -12.59
CA LYS A 74 1.91 -2.82 -13.18
C LYS A 74 3.13 -2.69 -12.27
N PHE A 75 2.92 -2.47 -10.98
CA PHE A 75 4.02 -2.43 -10.00
C PHE A 75 4.80 -3.74 -9.98
N ARG A 76 4.10 -4.89 -9.97
CA ARG A 76 4.76 -6.21 -9.98
C ARG A 76 5.52 -6.47 -11.28
N GLU A 77 4.98 -6.06 -12.43
CA GLU A 77 5.67 -6.17 -13.72
C GLU A 77 7.00 -5.39 -13.73
N ILE A 78 7.03 -4.21 -13.10
CA ILE A 78 8.20 -3.32 -13.10
C ILE A 78 9.22 -3.73 -12.03
N PHE A 79 8.77 -3.95 -10.79
CA PHE A 79 9.67 -4.20 -9.66
C PHE A 79 10.01 -5.69 -9.46
N GLY A 80 9.29 -6.58 -10.15
CA GLY A 80 9.57 -8.01 -10.16
C GLY A 80 9.32 -8.68 -8.80
N ILE A 81 9.87 -9.89 -8.68
CA ILE A 81 9.62 -10.82 -7.56
C ILE A 81 10.91 -11.45 -7.00
N ASP A 82 12.08 -11.00 -7.44
CA ASP A 82 13.37 -11.50 -6.96
C ASP A 82 14.18 -10.38 -6.30
N SER A 83 14.23 -10.43 -4.97
CA SER A 83 14.94 -9.46 -4.14
C SER A 83 16.46 -9.51 -4.30
N ASN A 84 17.00 -10.53 -4.98
CA ASN A 84 18.41 -10.56 -5.38
C ASN A 84 18.70 -9.72 -6.64
N VAL A 85 17.67 -9.37 -7.41
CA VAL A 85 17.79 -8.62 -8.66
C VAL A 85 17.38 -7.16 -8.47
N VAL A 86 16.25 -6.91 -7.81
CA VAL A 86 15.72 -5.55 -7.57
C VAL A 86 15.18 -5.46 -6.15
N LYS A 87 15.44 -4.33 -5.47
CA LYS A 87 14.78 -3.96 -4.21
C LYS A 87 14.24 -2.53 -4.31
N PRO A 88 13.03 -2.26 -3.76
CA PRO A 88 12.01 -3.21 -3.34
C PRO A 88 11.47 -4.04 -4.52
N CYS A 89 10.89 -5.19 -4.20
CA CYS A 89 10.17 -6.06 -5.14
C CYS A 89 8.98 -6.69 -4.42
N PHE A 90 8.15 -7.43 -5.15
CA PHE A 90 7.07 -8.23 -4.56
C PHE A 90 7.61 -9.57 -4.07
N TYR A 91 6.88 -10.20 -3.15
CA TYR A 91 7.14 -11.59 -2.80
C TYR A 91 6.63 -12.52 -3.91
N ASN A 92 7.33 -13.63 -4.14
CA ASN A 92 7.04 -14.53 -5.26
C ASN A 92 5.81 -15.42 -4.99
N GLN A 93 4.65 -14.90 -5.34
CA GLN A 93 3.35 -15.56 -5.27
C GLN A 93 2.59 -15.35 -6.57
N ASP A 94 1.80 -16.35 -6.96
CA ASP A 94 1.04 -16.38 -8.22
C ASP A 94 -0.48 -16.52 -8.02
N TRP A 95 -0.93 -16.88 -6.81
CA TRP A 95 -2.34 -17.15 -6.52
C TRP A 95 -3.27 -15.99 -6.87
N TYR A 96 -2.79 -14.74 -6.76
CA TYR A 96 -3.58 -13.53 -6.98
C TYR A 96 -3.55 -13.00 -8.42
N LEU A 97 -2.80 -13.61 -9.34
CA LEU A 97 -2.53 -13.02 -10.67
C LEU A 97 -3.77 -12.84 -11.56
N LYS A 98 -4.86 -13.54 -11.22
CA LYS A 98 -6.15 -13.50 -11.90
C LYS A 98 -7.23 -12.77 -11.10
N GLU A 99 -6.91 -12.22 -9.94
CA GLU A 99 -7.88 -11.52 -9.08
C GLU A 99 -8.11 -10.09 -9.57
N GLU A 100 -9.36 -9.63 -9.51
CA GLU A 100 -9.77 -8.33 -10.03
C GLU A 100 -9.09 -7.16 -9.31
N PHE A 101 -8.82 -7.31 -8.00
CA PHE A 101 -8.18 -6.26 -7.21
C PHE A 101 -6.78 -5.88 -7.73
N LEU A 102 -6.12 -6.78 -8.48
CA LEU A 102 -4.79 -6.54 -9.01
C LEU A 102 -4.75 -5.44 -10.07
N ASP A 103 -5.88 -5.20 -10.73
CA ASP A 103 -6.03 -4.24 -11.82
C ASP A 103 -6.70 -2.93 -11.36
N ARG A 104 -7.11 -2.83 -10.09
CA ARG A 104 -7.56 -1.57 -9.48
C ARG A 104 -6.41 -0.57 -9.44
N THR A 105 -6.76 0.70 -9.59
CA THR A 105 -5.86 1.85 -9.40
C THR A 105 -6.35 2.70 -8.23
N LEU A 106 -5.52 3.62 -7.76
CA LEU A 106 -5.99 4.71 -6.91
C LEU A 106 -6.88 5.67 -7.67
N GLU A 107 -7.53 6.57 -6.93
CA GLU A 107 -8.12 7.79 -7.46
C GLU A 107 -7.07 8.91 -7.46
N ASN A 108 -7.29 9.91 -8.31
CA ASN A 108 -6.47 11.12 -8.34
C ASN A 108 -6.89 12.06 -7.19
N THR A 109 -6.46 11.74 -5.96
CA THR A 109 -6.79 12.46 -4.73
C THR A 109 -5.66 12.34 -3.71
N TRP A 110 -5.76 13.07 -2.61
CA TRP A 110 -4.86 12.90 -1.47
C TRP A 110 -5.38 11.82 -0.53
N TYR A 111 -4.47 10.97 -0.07
CA TYR A 111 -4.73 9.91 0.90
C TYR A 111 -3.95 10.16 2.18
N LEU A 112 -4.61 9.94 3.31
CA LEU A 112 -4.00 9.96 4.63
C LEU A 112 -3.95 8.53 5.20
N ILE A 113 -2.76 7.93 5.24
CA ILE A 113 -2.56 6.54 5.67
C ILE A 113 -1.67 6.50 6.93
N LYS A 114 -2.08 5.74 7.96
CA LYS A 114 -1.29 5.62 9.18
C LYS A 114 0.04 4.93 8.86
N LYS A 115 1.16 5.53 9.29
CA LYS A 115 2.49 4.99 9.03
C LYS A 115 2.71 3.69 9.79
N GLU A 116 2.47 3.74 11.09
CA GLU A 116 2.67 2.62 12.01
C GLU A 116 1.40 1.77 12.15
N VAL A 117 1.60 0.48 12.41
CA VAL A 117 0.50 -0.45 12.69
C VAL A 117 -0.19 -0.12 14.01
N LEU A 118 -1.47 -0.46 14.11
CA LEU A 118 -2.21 -0.37 15.37
C LEU A 118 -1.78 -1.57 16.24
N GLU A 119 -1.02 -1.34 17.31
CA GLU A 119 -0.51 -2.44 18.15
C GLU A 119 -1.61 -3.34 18.69
N ASN A 120 -2.77 -2.75 19.02
CA ASN A 120 -3.94 -3.47 19.52
C ASN A 120 -4.71 -4.25 18.44
N SER A 121 -4.32 -4.18 17.15
CA SER A 121 -4.94 -4.97 16.07
C SER A 121 -4.15 -6.22 15.70
N HIS A 122 -2.98 -6.45 16.30
CA HIS A 122 -2.16 -7.63 16.03
C HIS A 122 -2.91 -8.93 16.29
N SER A 123 -2.87 -9.82 15.29
CA SER A 123 -3.50 -11.15 15.35
C SER A 123 -5.01 -11.11 15.61
N ILE A 124 -5.67 -9.98 15.35
CA ILE A 124 -7.12 -9.85 15.44
C ILE A 124 -7.74 -10.07 14.05
N PRO A 125 -8.73 -10.97 13.92
CA PRO A 125 -9.45 -11.16 12.67
C PRO A 125 -10.14 -9.87 12.17
N PRO A 126 -10.24 -9.68 10.85
CA PRO A 126 -10.71 -8.43 10.26
C PRO A 126 -12.14 -8.08 10.68
N GLU A 127 -13.02 -9.06 10.87
CA GLU A 127 -14.41 -8.88 11.31
C GLU A 127 -14.54 -8.11 12.63
N PHE A 128 -13.72 -8.42 13.63
CA PHE A 128 -13.75 -7.73 14.93
C PHE A 128 -13.18 -6.31 14.86
N LEU A 129 -12.25 -6.06 13.95
CA LEU A 129 -11.67 -4.73 13.73
C LEU A 129 -12.68 -3.81 13.02
N LEU A 130 -13.45 -4.35 12.07
CA LEU A 130 -14.53 -3.62 11.41
C LEU A 130 -15.65 -3.23 12.39
N GLU A 131 -15.98 -4.09 13.36
CA GLU A 131 -16.91 -3.77 14.46
C GLU A 131 -16.42 -2.60 15.35
N GLN A 132 -15.10 -2.35 15.37
CA GLN A 132 -14.48 -1.23 16.07
C GLN A 132 -14.35 0.03 15.19
N ASN A 133 -15.01 0.05 14.02
CA ASN A 133 -14.93 1.13 13.02
C ASN A 133 -13.52 1.38 12.48
N ILE A 134 -12.67 0.35 12.43
CA ILE A 134 -11.38 0.44 11.77
C ILE A 134 -11.60 0.31 10.26
N CYS A 135 -11.22 1.33 9.50
CA CYS A 135 -11.25 1.30 8.04
C CYS A 135 -9.93 0.71 7.50
N PHE A 136 -10.04 -0.20 6.54
CA PHE A 136 -8.87 -0.78 5.88
C PHE A 136 -8.53 -0.02 4.58
N PRO A 137 -7.23 0.20 4.28
CA PRO A 137 -6.80 0.73 2.99
C PRO A 137 -6.98 -0.32 1.88
N SER A 138 -6.95 0.08 0.62
CA SER A 138 -6.80 -0.89 -0.47
C SER A 138 -5.36 -1.40 -0.57
N ALA A 139 -5.18 -2.60 -1.11
CA ALA A 139 -3.90 -3.23 -1.36
C ALA A 139 -3.04 -2.39 -2.32
N ILE A 140 -3.65 -1.76 -3.32
CA ILE A 140 -2.95 -0.81 -4.19
C ILE A 140 -2.50 0.44 -3.43
N LEU A 141 -3.29 0.98 -2.50
CA LEU A 141 -2.87 2.12 -1.68
C LEU A 141 -1.67 1.75 -0.82
N CYS A 142 -1.70 0.57 -0.20
CA CYS A 142 -0.57 0.06 0.57
C CYS A 142 0.69 -0.09 -0.28
N ALA A 143 0.62 -0.79 -1.42
CA ALA A 143 1.78 -0.99 -2.29
C ALA A 143 2.30 0.34 -2.83
N TYR A 144 1.44 1.19 -3.39
CA TYR A 144 1.81 2.50 -3.91
C TYR A 144 2.56 3.32 -2.85
N THR A 145 2.03 3.39 -1.62
CA THR A 145 2.65 4.10 -0.50
C THR A 145 3.98 3.47 -0.10
N PHE A 146 4.07 2.15 -0.03
CA PHE A 146 5.30 1.42 0.31
C PHE A 146 6.44 1.72 -0.68
N PHE A 147 6.17 1.59 -1.98
CA PHE A 147 7.17 1.85 -3.01
C PHE A 147 7.53 3.34 -3.09
N ALA A 148 6.54 4.25 -3.02
CA ALA A 148 6.79 5.69 -3.01
C ALA A 148 7.64 6.11 -1.80
N ASN A 149 7.32 5.62 -0.60
CA ASN A 149 8.10 5.92 0.60
C ASN A 149 9.52 5.37 0.49
N TYR A 150 9.72 4.16 -0.05
CA TYR A 150 11.06 3.64 -0.24
C TYR A 150 11.89 4.55 -1.15
N PHE A 151 11.38 4.96 -2.31
CA PHE A 151 12.17 5.79 -3.23
C PHE A 151 12.38 7.22 -2.72
N ALA A 152 11.40 7.79 -2.00
CA ALA A 152 11.52 9.14 -1.44
C ALA A 152 12.41 9.18 -0.18
N ASN A 153 12.32 8.16 0.68
CA ASN A 153 12.88 8.18 2.02
C ASN A 153 13.94 7.11 2.30
N ASN A 154 14.14 6.14 1.39
CA ASN A 154 14.95 4.94 1.61
C ASN A 154 14.55 4.19 2.89
N ASP A 155 13.24 4.08 3.12
CA ASP A 155 12.63 3.50 4.32
C ASP A 155 11.57 2.47 3.92
N PHE A 156 11.62 1.28 4.51
CA PHE A 156 10.67 0.20 4.24
C PHE A 156 9.50 0.28 5.21
N LEU A 157 8.30 0.56 4.70
CA LEU A 157 7.09 0.52 5.52
C LEU A 157 6.69 -0.93 5.84
N TRP A 158 6.14 -1.13 7.04
CA TRP A 158 5.57 -2.42 7.48
C TRP A 158 6.53 -3.59 7.32
N TYR A 159 7.80 -3.36 7.66
CA TYR A 159 8.91 -4.29 7.43
C TYR A 159 8.62 -5.72 7.91
N ASN A 160 7.97 -5.88 9.08
CA ASN A 160 7.64 -7.17 9.67
C ASN A 160 6.14 -7.42 9.85
N ASN A 161 5.27 -6.53 9.35
CA ASN A 161 3.84 -6.56 9.67
C ASN A 161 2.97 -6.65 8.43
N PHE A 162 1.89 -7.42 8.53
CA PHE A 162 0.83 -7.43 7.55
C PHE A 162 -0.24 -6.38 7.87
N ILE A 163 -0.81 -5.79 6.82
CA ILE A 163 -1.84 -4.77 6.87
C ILE A 163 -3.09 -5.34 6.22
N TRP A 164 -4.21 -5.33 6.94
CA TRP A 164 -5.52 -5.69 6.39
C TRP A 164 -5.93 -4.71 5.29
N CYS A 165 -6.51 -5.22 4.21
CA CYS A 165 -6.99 -4.42 3.09
C CYS A 165 -8.51 -4.53 2.91
N ASP A 166 -9.14 -3.52 2.31
CA ASP A 166 -10.56 -3.57 1.95
C ASP A 166 -10.86 -4.49 0.75
N ASP A 167 -9.82 -4.94 0.04
CA ASP A 167 -9.93 -5.90 -1.05
C ASP A 167 -10.33 -7.31 -0.57
N VAL A 168 -10.98 -8.02 -1.49
CA VAL A 168 -11.30 -9.44 -1.38
C VAL A 168 -10.92 -10.16 -2.67
N ASP A 169 -10.63 -11.45 -2.59
CA ASP A 169 -10.49 -12.30 -3.77
C ASP A 169 -11.88 -12.71 -4.34
N HIS A 170 -11.91 -13.44 -5.45
CA HIS A 170 -13.14 -13.97 -6.08
C HIS A 170 -14.01 -14.84 -5.14
N ASN A 171 -13.41 -15.30 -4.06
CA ASN A 171 -13.98 -16.16 -3.05
C ASN A 171 -14.57 -15.34 -1.89
N GLY A 172 -14.36 -14.02 -1.85
CA GLY A 172 -14.72 -13.15 -0.75
C GLY A 172 -13.73 -13.18 0.41
N ASP A 173 -12.58 -13.85 0.26
CA ASP A 173 -11.56 -13.92 1.30
C ASP A 173 -10.77 -12.60 1.35
N ARG A 174 -10.60 -12.07 2.56
CA ARG A 174 -9.99 -10.76 2.82
C ARG A 174 -8.51 -10.74 2.44
N ILE A 175 -8.07 -9.68 1.76
CA ILE A 175 -6.66 -9.49 1.41
C ILE A 175 -5.89 -8.80 2.54
N TYR A 176 -4.62 -9.17 2.68
CA TYR A 176 -3.66 -8.44 3.50
C TYR A 176 -2.29 -8.41 2.82
N VAL A 177 -1.54 -7.31 3.04
CA VAL A 177 -0.29 -7.03 2.35
C VAL A 177 0.79 -6.51 3.29
N GLY A 178 2.05 -6.42 2.84
CA GLY A 178 3.16 -5.89 3.63
C GLY A 178 4.19 -6.97 3.95
N LYS A 179 4.62 -7.06 5.22
CA LYS A 179 5.67 -7.97 5.73
C LYS A 179 6.80 -8.14 4.71
N TYR A 180 7.54 -7.06 4.47
CA TYR A 180 8.59 -7.06 3.46
C TYR A 180 9.73 -8.03 3.78
N HIS A 181 10.07 -8.19 5.06
CA HIS A 181 11.13 -9.05 5.54
C HIS A 181 10.58 -10.21 6.35
N ASP A 182 11.16 -11.38 6.11
CA ASP A 182 10.88 -12.57 6.90
C ASP A 182 11.87 -12.68 8.06
N ALA A 183 11.39 -12.41 9.28
CA ALA A 183 12.23 -12.43 10.48
C ALA A 183 12.92 -13.79 10.74
N ASP A 184 12.31 -14.89 10.26
CA ASP A 184 12.86 -16.23 10.39
C ASP A 184 13.94 -16.54 9.33
N GLY A 185 14.10 -15.67 8.32
CA GLY A 185 15.09 -15.82 7.25
C GLY A 185 14.85 -17.03 6.33
N ILE A 186 13.68 -17.67 6.41
CA ILE A 186 13.31 -18.82 5.58
C ILE A 186 12.96 -18.35 4.17
N ASN A 187 12.20 -17.26 4.09
CA ASN A 187 11.73 -16.71 2.83
C ASN A 187 12.58 -15.50 2.41
N LYS A 188 12.64 -15.26 1.10
CA LYS A 188 13.27 -14.06 0.54
C LYS A 188 12.46 -12.81 0.89
N ASP A 189 13.13 -11.65 0.96
CA ASP A 189 12.44 -10.35 1.07
C ASP A 189 11.50 -10.12 -0.11
N GLY A 190 10.38 -9.46 0.15
CA GLY A 190 9.43 -9.03 -0.87
C GLY A 190 8.13 -8.50 -0.25
N PHE A 191 7.54 -7.48 -0.88
CA PHE A 191 6.22 -6.99 -0.49
C PHE A 191 5.19 -8.08 -0.76
N SER A 192 4.63 -8.63 0.30
CA SER A 192 3.82 -9.84 0.25
C SER A 192 2.34 -9.51 0.06
N ILE A 193 1.62 -10.37 -0.67
CA ILE A 193 0.17 -10.27 -0.87
C ILE A 193 -0.44 -11.63 -0.54
N HIS A 194 -1.27 -11.65 0.49
CA HIS A 194 -1.90 -12.86 0.99
C HIS A 194 -3.41 -12.67 1.16
N ARG A 195 -4.10 -13.78 1.41
CA ARG A 195 -5.52 -13.82 1.72
C ARG A 195 -5.78 -14.56 3.03
N TYR A 196 -6.80 -14.12 3.74
CA TYR A 196 -7.29 -14.77 4.95
C TYR A 196 -8.37 -15.77 4.57
N LEU A 197 -8.01 -17.06 4.61
CA LEU A 197 -8.89 -18.14 4.19
C LEU A 197 -10.01 -18.32 5.21
N THR A 198 -11.21 -17.86 4.86
CA THR A 198 -12.39 -18.03 5.70
C THR A 198 -12.80 -19.50 5.71
N LEU A 199 -13.10 -20.04 6.89
CA LEU A 199 -13.63 -21.40 7.01
C LEU A 199 -15.01 -21.50 6.33
N ARG A 200 -15.17 -22.54 5.53
CA ARG A 200 -16.39 -22.87 4.77
C ARG A 200 -16.84 -24.28 5.10
N ASN A 201 -18.09 -24.59 4.79
CA ASN A 201 -18.68 -25.91 5.02
C ASN A 201 -18.06 -27.04 4.16
N CYS A 202 -17.08 -26.75 3.31
CA CYS A 202 -16.36 -27.74 2.50
C CYS A 202 -15.09 -28.29 3.17
N TYR A 203 -14.65 -27.75 4.30
CA TYR A 203 -13.51 -28.30 5.05
C TYR A 203 -13.96 -29.47 5.92
N CYS A 204 -13.31 -30.63 5.75
CA CYS A 204 -13.58 -31.86 6.50
C CYS A 204 -12.27 -32.52 6.91
N SER A 205 -12.30 -33.39 7.92
CA SER A 205 -11.16 -34.24 8.30
C SER A 205 -11.36 -35.69 7.84
N ILE A 206 -10.23 -36.38 7.63
CA ILE A 206 -10.16 -37.84 7.52
C ILE A 206 -9.24 -38.37 8.63
N THR A 207 -9.37 -39.64 9.02
CA THR A 207 -8.56 -40.24 10.10
C THR A 207 -7.61 -41.30 9.54
N VAL A 208 -6.44 -41.45 10.18
CA VAL A 208 -5.46 -42.51 9.91
C VAL A 208 -5.49 -43.55 11.02
N ARG A 209 -5.14 -44.81 10.70
CA ARG A 209 -4.97 -45.91 11.66
C ARG A 209 -3.51 -46.27 11.81
#